data_AF-A0A966FQX7-F1
#
_entry.id   AF-A0A966FQX7-F1
#
_cell.length_a   1.000
_cell.length_b   1.000
_cell.length_c   1.000
_cell.angle_alpha   90.00
_cell.angle_beta   90.00
_cell.angle_gamma   90.00
#
_symmetry.space_group_name_H-M   'P 1'
#
loop_
_entity.id
_entity.type
_entity.pdbx_description
1 polymer ?
#
loop_
_entity_poly.entity_id
_entity_poly.type
_entity_poly.pdbx_seq_one_letter_code
_entity_poly.pdbx_strand_id
1 'polypeptide(L)'
;MADHGSYLRIGGWLGIIPALITFVGGWWYCATTYGFLLGFGLGWLPSLILAVLVELAFTLLWGPALAAVALFVIIPTLKQERQSEESAYSNEVGADPLAIVAAQTDQPWLDNPVADFPPDYSALSDEALLREYARQCGVATYQQMSKRELEAGLADCSSGDSEGPWNDY
;
A
#
# COMPACT_ATOMS: atom_id res chain seq x y z
N MET A 1 -14.02 1.49 6.16
CA MET A 1 -15.07 0.44 6.19
C MET A 1 -15.42 0.13 4.75
N ALA A 2 -15.05 -1.04 4.25
CA ALA A 2 -15.48 -1.46 2.92
C ALA A 2 -16.91 -2.02 3.03
N ASP A 3 -17.86 -1.40 2.35
CA ASP A 3 -19.26 -1.83 2.39
C ASP A 3 -19.37 -3.27 1.87
N HIS A 4 -19.82 -4.21 2.72
CA HIS A 4 -20.02 -5.62 2.37
C HIS A 4 -20.88 -5.82 1.10
N GLY A 5 -21.74 -4.85 0.77
CA GLY A 5 -22.56 -4.87 -0.45
C GLY A 5 -21.76 -4.72 -1.75
N SER A 6 -20.63 -4.00 -1.73
CA SER A 6 -19.82 -3.77 -2.94
C SER A 6 -19.11 -5.05 -3.40
N TYR A 7 -18.70 -5.89 -2.45
CA TYR A 7 -18.02 -7.15 -2.73
C TYR A 7 -18.94 -8.18 -3.40
N LEU A 8 -20.18 -8.30 -2.90
CA LEU A 8 -21.18 -9.18 -3.48
C LEU A 8 -21.65 -8.71 -4.87
N ARG A 9 -21.69 -7.39 -5.12
CA ARG A 9 -22.03 -6.86 -6.45
C ARG A 9 -20.95 -7.20 -7.48
N ILE A 10 -19.67 -7.02 -7.15
CA ILE A 10 -18.56 -7.39 -8.04
C ILE A 10 -18.57 -8.90 -8.31
N GLY A 11 -18.72 -9.73 -7.27
CA GLY A 11 -18.80 -11.18 -7.41
C GLY A 11 -19.99 -11.62 -8.27
N GLY A 12 -21.14 -10.98 -8.13
CA GLY A 12 -22.32 -11.24 -8.96
C GLY A 12 -22.08 -10.96 -10.45
N TRP A 13 -21.49 -9.81 -10.80
CA TRP A 13 -21.15 -9.51 -12.19
C TRP A 13 -20.18 -10.52 -12.80
N LEU A 14 -19.20 -10.97 -12.01
CA LEU A 14 -18.25 -12.01 -12.42
C LEU A 14 -18.89 -13.40 -12.53
N GLY A 15 -19.99 -13.69 -11.81
CA GLY A 15 -20.74 -14.94 -11.90
C GLY A 15 -21.69 -15.00 -13.10
N ILE A 16 -22.29 -13.86 -13.49
CA ILE A 16 -23.25 -13.79 -14.61
C ILE A 16 -22.62 -14.21 -15.95
N ILE A 17 -21.39 -13.76 -16.22
CA ILE A 17 -20.68 -14.05 -17.47
C ILE A 17 -20.46 -15.56 -17.66
N PRO A 18 -19.80 -16.30 -16.74
CA PRO A 18 -19.61 -17.74 -16.87
C PRO A 18 -20.92 -18.52 -16.80
N ALA A 19 -21.94 -18.03 -16.07
CA ALA A 19 -23.27 -18.63 -16.07
C ALA A 19 -23.92 -18.55 -17.46
N LEU A 20 -23.86 -17.39 -18.14
CA LEU A 20 -24.34 -17.24 -19.51
C LEU A 20 -23.57 -18.10 -20.51
N ILE A 21 -22.24 -18.17 -20.40
CA ILE A 21 -21.41 -19.02 -21.27
C ILE A 21 -21.78 -20.49 -21.07
N THR A 22 -21.96 -20.93 -19.82
CA THR A 22 -22.36 -22.29 -19.49
C THR A 22 -23.77 -22.61 -20.00
N PHE A 23 -24.70 -21.65 -19.86
CA PHE A 23 -26.05 -21.78 -20.38
C PHE A 23 -26.06 -21.96 -21.90
N VAL A 24 -25.40 -21.07 -22.63
CA VAL A 24 -25.36 -21.11 -24.11
C VAL A 24 -24.62 -22.35 -24.60
N GLY A 25 -23.50 -22.70 -23.97
CA GLY A 25 -22.73 -23.89 -24.31
C GLY A 25 -23.49 -25.19 -24.04
N GLY A 26 -24.13 -25.31 -22.88
CA GLY A 26 -24.96 -26.46 -22.51
C GLY A 26 -26.19 -26.59 -23.40
N TRP A 27 -26.85 -25.46 -23.68
CA TRP A 27 -28.03 -25.43 -24.53
C TRP A 27 -27.70 -25.82 -25.97
N TRP A 28 -26.59 -25.30 -26.52
CA TRP A 28 -26.09 -25.68 -27.84
C TRP A 28 -25.75 -27.18 -27.90
N TYR A 29 -25.07 -27.71 -26.87
CA TYR A 29 -24.75 -29.13 -26.79
C TYR A 29 -26.01 -30.02 -26.78
N CYS A 30 -27.06 -29.62 -26.06
CA CYS A 30 -28.34 -30.32 -26.09
C CYS A 30 -29.00 -30.24 -27.48
N ALA A 31 -28.94 -29.09 -28.14
CA ALA A 31 -29.45 -28.89 -29.50
C ALA A 31 -28.75 -29.79 -30.54
N THR A 32 -27.43 -29.92 -30.45
CA THR A 32 -26.66 -30.75 -31.39
C THR A 32 -26.82 -32.25 -31.14
N THR A 33 -26.98 -32.67 -29.88
CA THR A 33 -26.98 -34.10 -29.50
C THR A 33 -28.35 -34.75 -29.64
N TYR A 34 -29.42 -34.06 -29.24
CA TYR A 34 -30.78 -34.62 -29.20
C TYR A 34 -31.66 -34.14 -30.37
N GLY A 35 -31.09 -33.36 -31.30
CA GLY A 35 -31.79 -32.75 -32.43
C GLY A 35 -32.58 -31.49 -32.06
N PHE A 36 -33.04 -30.76 -33.08
CA PHE A 36 -33.62 -29.42 -32.89
C PHE A 36 -34.85 -29.41 -31.98
N LEU A 37 -35.82 -30.32 -32.15
CA LEU A 37 -37.06 -30.28 -31.35
C LEU A 37 -36.84 -30.59 -29.87
N LEU A 38 -36.13 -31.66 -29.55
CA LEU A 38 -35.90 -32.08 -28.16
C LEU A 38 -34.81 -31.23 -27.50
N GLY A 39 -33.76 -30.86 -28.23
CA GLY A 39 -32.68 -30.05 -27.71
C GLY A 39 -33.06 -28.58 -27.50
N PHE A 40 -33.82 -27.97 -28.41
CA PHE A 40 -34.26 -26.57 -28.26
C PHE A 40 -35.38 -26.45 -27.20
N GLY A 41 -36.33 -27.39 -27.20
CA GLY A 41 -37.51 -27.35 -26.33
C GLY A 41 -37.28 -27.84 -24.89
N LEU A 42 -36.44 -28.87 -24.69
CA LEU A 42 -36.17 -29.45 -23.37
C LEU A 42 -34.77 -29.13 -22.84
N GLY A 43 -33.80 -28.82 -23.71
CA GLY A 43 -32.41 -28.60 -23.32
C GLY A 43 -32.15 -27.31 -22.54
N TRP A 44 -33.05 -26.32 -22.61
CA TRP A 44 -32.91 -25.07 -21.85
C TRP A 44 -33.03 -25.29 -20.34
N LEU A 45 -33.86 -26.25 -19.89
CA LEU A 45 -34.11 -26.51 -18.47
C LEU A 45 -32.88 -27.05 -17.73
N PRO A 46 -32.20 -28.14 -18.19
CA PRO A 46 -30.96 -28.59 -17.57
C PRO A 46 -29.83 -27.56 -17.72
N SER A 47 -29.79 -26.81 -18.82
CA SER A 47 -28.79 -25.76 -19.03
C SER A 47 -28.97 -24.59 -18.06
N LEU A 48 -30.22 -24.21 -17.75
CA LEU A 48 -30.52 -23.17 -16.77
C LEU A 48 -30.15 -23.61 -15.35
N ILE A 49 -30.44 -24.86 -15.00
CA ILE A 49 -30.03 -25.44 -13.70
C ILE A 49 -28.50 -25.41 -13.57
N LEU A 50 -27.77 -25.83 -14.61
CA LEU A 50 -26.30 -25.78 -14.63
C LEU A 50 -25.77 -24.36 -14.50
N ALA A 51 -26.35 -23.40 -15.21
CA ALA A 51 -25.95 -22.00 -15.16
C ALA A 51 -26.08 -21.41 -13.75
N VAL A 52 -27.20 -21.67 -13.07
CA VAL A 52 -27.43 -21.22 -11.68
C VAL A 52 -26.46 -21.89 -10.71
N LEU A 53 -26.17 -23.18 -10.89
CA LEU A 53 -25.18 -23.88 -10.06
C LEU A 53 -23.77 -23.31 -10.25
N VAL A 54 -23.39 -22.98 -11.48
CA VAL A 54 -22.10 -22.34 -11.78
C VAL A 54 -22.04 -20.93 -11.18
N GLU A 55 -23.10 -20.15 -11.27
CA GLU A 55 -23.18 -18.82 -10.65
C GLU A 55 -23.00 -18.89 -9.13
N LEU A 56 -23.71 -19.80 -8.47
CA LEU A 56 -23.59 -20.03 -7.03
C LEU A 56 -22.18 -20.50 -6.66
N ALA A 57 -21.62 -21.43 -7.43
CA ALA A 57 -20.26 -21.93 -7.21
C ALA A 57 -19.22 -20.81 -7.34
N PHE A 58 -19.32 -19.97 -8.38
CA PHE A 58 -18.42 -18.82 -8.57
C PHE A 58 -18.55 -17.80 -7.45
N THR A 59 -19.79 -17.46 -7.06
CA THR A 59 -20.04 -16.50 -5.98
C THR A 59 -19.45 -16.99 -4.65
N LEU A 60 -19.58 -18.29 -4.36
CA LEU A 60 -19.04 -18.89 -3.15
C LEU A 60 -17.49 -19.00 -3.21
N LEU A 61 -16.94 -19.35 -4.36
CA LEU A 61 -15.51 -19.64 -4.53
C LEU A 61 -14.65 -18.37 -4.67
N TRP A 62 -15.24 -17.25 -5.10
CA TRP A 62 -14.50 -16.00 -5.32
C TRP A 62 -13.78 -15.47 -4.07
N GLY A 63 -14.42 -15.56 -2.89
CA GLY A 63 -13.81 -15.16 -1.61
C GLY A 63 -12.55 -15.97 -1.28
N PRO A 64 -12.65 -17.31 -1.17
CA PRO A 64 -11.49 -18.19 -0.98
C PRO A 64 -10.42 -18.03 -2.06
N ALA A 65 -10.80 -17.86 -3.33
CA ALA A 65 -9.86 -17.69 -4.43
C ALA A 65 -9.04 -16.39 -4.27
N LEU A 66 -9.68 -15.27 -3.94
CA LEU A 66 -8.96 -14.02 -3.67
C LEU A 66 -8.09 -14.11 -2.41
N ALA A 67 -8.56 -14.79 -1.37
CA ALA A 67 -7.75 -15.03 -0.17
C ALA A 67 -6.49 -15.86 -0.51
N ALA A 68 -6.62 -16.89 -1.35
CA ALA A 68 -5.49 -17.69 -1.81
C ALA A 68 -4.52 -16.85 -2.66
N VAL A 69 -5.02 -16.05 -3.60
CA VAL A 69 -4.17 -15.14 -4.40
C VAL A 69 -3.43 -14.14 -3.51
N ALA A 70 -4.12 -13.54 -2.52
CA ALA A 70 -3.48 -12.64 -1.57
C ALA A 70 -2.38 -13.33 -0.78
N LEU A 71 -2.65 -14.55 -0.29
CA LEU A 71 -1.70 -15.32 0.51
C LEU A 71 -0.48 -15.79 -0.29
N PHE A 72 -0.68 -16.24 -1.53
CA PHE A 72 0.39 -16.81 -2.34
C PHE A 72 1.15 -15.80 -3.20
N VAL A 73 0.55 -14.65 -3.54
CA VAL A 73 1.19 -13.65 -4.41
C VAL A 73 1.59 -12.42 -3.61
N ILE A 74 0.67 -11.84 -2.83
CA ILE A 74 0.93 -10.55 -2.16
C ILE A 74 1.92 -10.71 -1.00
N ILE A 75 1.78 -11.76 -0.18
CA ILE A 75 2.68 -11.98 0.96
C ILE A 75 4.15 -12.15 0.52
N PRO A 76 4.50 -13.01 -0.44
CA PRO A 76 5.89 -13.12 -0.86
C PRO A 76 6.42 -11.86 -1.56
N THR A 77 5.59 -11.13 -2.31
CA THR A 77 6.05 -9.87 -2.93
C THR A 77 6.37 -8.81 -1.88
N LEU A 78 5.53 -8.67 -0.84
CA LEU A 78 5.81 -7.75 0.26
C LEU A 78 7.05 -8.18 1.06
N LYS A 79 7.26 -9.49 1.21
CA LYS A 79 8.48 -10.00 1.84
C LYS A 79 9.73 -9.67 1.02
N GLN A 80 9.63 -9.70 -0.30
CA GLN A 80 10.74 -9.41 -1.21
C GLN A 80 11.18 -7.95 -1.12
N GLU A 81 10.23 -7.00 -1.01
CA GLU A 81 10.56 -5.58 -0.85
C GLU A 81 11.37 -5.33 0.44
N ARG A 82 10.90 -5.86 1.58
CA ARG A 82 11.65 -5.69 2.85
C ARG A 82 13.06 -6.26 2.82
N GLN A 83 13.26 -7.41 2.16
CA GLN A 83 14.61 -7.98 2.05
C GLN A 83 15.55 -7.13 1.19
N SER A 84 15.02 -6.41 0.20
CA SER A 84 15.83 -5.51 -0.62
C SER A 84 16.30 -4.29 0.17
N GLU A 85 15.46 -3.74 1.04
CA GLU A 85 15.79 -2.60 1.92
C GLU A 85 16.83 -2.98 2.97
N GLU A 86 16.65 -4.16 3.59
CA GLU A 86 17.57 -4.66 4.62
C GLU A 86 18.97 -4.93 4.03
N SER A 87 19.03 -5.42 2.79
CA SER A 87 20.29 -5.65 2.07
C SER A 87 20.97 -4.34 1.66
N ALA A 88 20.20 -3.31 1.28
CA ALA A 88 20.76 -1.99 0.97
C ALA A 88 21.37 -1.35 2.23
N TYR A 89 20.65 -1.37 3.35
CA TYR A 89 21.14 -0.82 4.61
C TYR A 89 22.38 -1.57 5.14
N SER A 90 22.39 -2.90 5.06
CA SER A 90 23.54 -3.70 5.49
C SER A 90 24.80 -3.42 4.65
N ASN A 91 24.67 -3.06 3.37
CA ASN A 91 25.81 -2.71 2.53
C ASN A 91 26.38 -1.31 2.87
N GLU A 92 25.53 -0.36 3.27
CA GLU A 92 25.97 0.96 3.71
C GLU A 92 26.63 0.92 5.09
N VAL A 93 26.07 0.18 6.05
CA VAL A 93 26.64 0.04 7.40
C VAL A 93 27.89 -0.86 7.42
N GLY A 94 28.00 -1.78 6.46
CA GLY A 94 29.19 -2.62 6.25
C GLY A 94 30.37 -1.89 5.61
N ALA A 95 30.18 -0.68 5.08
CA ALA A 95 31.30 0.19 4.75
C ALA A 95 31.99 0.59 6.06
N ASP A 96 33.31 0.36 6.15
CA ASP A 96 34.10 0.60 7.36
C ASP A 96 33.61 1.86 8.09
N PRO A 97 33.18 1.80 9.36
CA PRO A 97 32.65 2.97 10.06
C PRO A 97 33.68 4.12 10.11
N LEU A 98 34.96 3.78 9.99
CA LEU A 98 36.06 4.74 9.83
C LEU A 98 36.03 5.49 8.49
N ALA A 99 35.56 4.88 7.40
CA ALA A 99 35.41 5.54 6.10
C ALA A 99 34.27 6.58 6.13
N ILE A 100 33.20 6.33 6.89
CA ILE A 100 32.08 7.29 7.06
C ILE A 100 32.53 8.50 7.90
N VAL A 101 33.26 8.28 9.00
CA VAL A 101 33.81 9.37 9.82
C VAL A 101 34.89 10.16 9.07
N ALA A 102 35.70 9.49 8.25
CA ALA A 102 36.68 10.16 7.39
C ALA A 102 36.02 10.99 6.28
N ALA A 103 34.92 10.52 5.67
CA ALA A 103 34.19 11.30 4.67
C ALA A 103 33.47 12.53 5.26
N GLN A 104 33.09 12.47 6.54
CA GLN A 104 32.37 13.56 7.21
C GLN A 104 33.30 14.64 7.77
N THR A 105 34.60 14.37 7.91
CA THR A 105 35.60 15.34 8.39
C THR A 105 36.08 16.30 7.31
N ASP A 106 35.77 16.05 6.03
CA ASP A 106 36.09 16.94 4.90
C ASP A 106 34.99 17.96 4.57
N GLN A 107 33.97 18.13 5.41
CA GLN A 107 32.94 19.14 5.20
C GLN A 107 33.40 20.52 5.73
N PRO A 108 33.69 21.51 4.86
CA PRO A 108 34.42 22.75 5.22
C PRO A 108 33.57 23.82 5.95
N TRP A 109 32.44 23.46 6.54
CA TRP A 109 31.51 24.42 7.16
C TRP A 109 31.67 24.57 8.68
N LEU A 110 32.62 23.89 9.29
CA LEU A 110 32.89 24.02 10.74
C LEU A 110 33.59 25.35 11.12
N ASP A 111 33.92 26.19 10.13
CA ASP A 111 34.40 27.56 10.35
C ASP A 111 33.30 28.62 10.17
N ASN A 112 32.02 28.28 10.36
CA ASN A 112 30.98 29.31 10.44
C ASN A 112 30.83 29.72 11.92
N PRO A 113 31.46 30.82 12.38
CA PRO A 113 31.19 31.34 13.70
C PRO A 113 29.70 31.64 13.79
N VAL A 114 29.09 31.17 14.88
CA VAL A 114 27.70 31.42 15.27
C VAL A 114 27.33 32.87 14.96
N ALA A 115 26.67 33.08 13.82
CA ALA A 115 26.04 34.34 13.51
C ALA A 115 24.73 34.35 14.31
N ASP A 116 24.74 35.11 15.40
CA ASP A 116 23.59 35.47 16.25
C ASP A 116 22.50 36.23 15.46
N PHE A 117 21.90 35.59 14.47
CA PHE A 117 20.72 36.12 13.80
C PHE A 117 19.64 35.05 13.78
N PRO A 118 18.52 35.22 14.52
CA PRO A 118 17.35 34.38 14.30
C PRO A 118 16.87 34.64 12.86
N PRO A 119 16.85 33.62 11.98
CA PRO A 119 16.38 33.84 10.62
C PRO A 119 14.88 34.15 10.67
N ASP A 120 14.45 35.11 9.86
CA ASP A 120 13.04 35.39 9.64
C ASP A 120 12.43 34.19 8.88
N TYR A 121 11.83 33.25 9.63
CA TYR A 121 11.29 31.99 9.11
C TYR A 121 10.08 32.19 8.18
N SER A 122 9.56 33.41 8.07
CA SER A 122 8.37 33.72 7.27
C SER A 122 8.58 33.56 5.75
N ALA A 123 9.84 33.56 5.29
CA ALA A 123 10.18 33.43 3.87
C ALA A 123 10.63 32.02 3.45
N LEU A 124 10.75 31.07 4.39
CA LEU A 124 11.19 29.71 4.07
C LEU A 124 10.04 28.86 3.51
N SER A 125 10.32 28.13 2.42
CA SER A 125 9.43 27.08 1.92
C SER A 125 9.28 25.97 2.96
N ASP A 126 8.11 25.32 3.02
CA ASP A 126 7.79 24.31 4.03
C ASP A 126 8.82 23.16 4.08
N GLU A 127 9.42 22.78 2.95
CA GLU A 127 10.50 21.77 2.90
C GLU A 127 11.80 22.21 3.58
N ALA A 128 12.14 23.50 3.52
CA ALA A 128 13.34 24.04 4.13
C ALA A 128 13.18 24.13 5.66
N LEU A 129 11.97 24.45 6.12
CA LEU A 129 11.63 24.53 7.55
C LEU A 129 11.68 23.13 8.19
N LEU A 130 11.19 22.12 7.48
CA LEU A 130 11.30 20.70 7.86
C LEU A 130 12.76 20.24 8.00
N ARG A 131 13.64 20.62 7.06
CA ARG A 131 15.06 20.24 7.12
C ARG A 131 15.79 20.88 8.29
N GLU A 132 15.51 22.15 8.58
CA GLU A 132 16.16 22.84 9.69
C GLU A 132 15.66 22.32 11.05
N TYR A 133 14.36 22.02 11.18
CA TYR A 133 13.81 21.38 12.38
C TYR A 133 14.41 19.99 12.62
N ALA A 134 14.50 19.17 11.58
CA ALA A 134 15.13 17.84 11.66
C ALA A 134 16.61 17.92 12.08
N ARG A 135 17.32 18.94 11.60
CA ARG A 135 18.73 19.17 11.96
C ARG A 135 18.90 19.59 13.41
N GLN A 136 18.02 20.43 13.93
CA GLN A 136 18.11 20.96 15.30
C GLN A 136 17.61 19.98 16.36
N CYS A 137 16.53 19.24 16.09
CA CYS A 137 15.90 18.36 17.08
C CYS A 137 16.23 16.87 16.90
N GLY A 138 16.96 16.48 15.83
CA GLY A 138 17.50 15.12 15.65
C GLY A 138 16.46 14.02 15.44
N VAL A 139 15.23 14.35 15.06
CA VAL A 139 14.15 13.36 14.88
C VAL A 139 14.07 12.95 13.40
N ALA A 140 13.92 11.65 13.11
CA ALA A 140 14.00 11.12 11.75
C ALA A 140 12.64 11.02 11.03
N THR A 141 11.52 11.30 11.70
CA THR A 141 10.17 10.97 11.21
C THR A 141 9.20 12.15 11.26
N TYR A 142 9.00 12.83 10.12
CA TYR A 142 8.14 14.03 10.03
C TYR A 142 7.10 14.04 8.91
N GLN A 143 6.90 12.95 8.16
CA GLN A 143 6.04 12.96 6.97
C GLN A 143 4.55 13.28 7.22
N GLN A 144 4.09 13.42 8.47
CA GLN A 144 2.68 13.70 8.78
C GLN A 144 2.41 14.95 9.64
N MET A 145 3.42 15.75 9.98
CA MET A 145 3.18 16.95 10.81
C MET A 145 2.67 18.11 9.97
N SER A 146 1.64 18.79 10.47
CA SER A 146 1.12 20.01 9.87
C SER A 146 2.07 21.19 10.12
N LYS A 147 2.08 22.18 9.21
CA LYS A 147 2.95 23.38 9.33
C LYS A 147 2.88 24.06 10.71
N ARG A 148 1.69 24.09 11.33
CA ARG A 148 1.48 24.69 12.66
C ARG A 148 2.17 23.92 13.78
N GLU A 149 2.23 22.59 13.68
CA GLU A 149 2.91 21.75 14.68
C GLU A 149 4.43 21.89 14.56
N LEU A 150 4.94 22.04 13.34
CA LEU A 150 6.35 22.38 13.09
C LEU A 150 6.76 23.72 13.68
N GLU A 151 5.95 24.77 13.46
CA GLU A 151 6.21 26.10 14.03
C GLU A 151 6.18 26.08 15.56
N ALA A 152 5.27 25.32 16.17
CA ALA A 152 5.19 25.16 17.62
C ALA A 152 6.38 24.37 18.19
N GLY A 153 6.79 23.27 17.54
CA GLY A 153 7.91 22.45 17.98
C GLY A 153 9.27 23.15 17.85
N LEU A 154 9.45 23.99 16.82
CA LEU A 154 10.69 24.74 16.61
C LEU A 154 10.93 25.80 17.69
N ALA A 155 9.86 26.43 18.20
CA ALA A 155 9.94 27.37 19.32
C ALA A 155 10.38 26.66 20.62
N ASP A 156 9.99 25.40 20.80
CA ASP A 156 10.29 24.60 21.98
C ASP A 156 11.77 24.16 21.98
N CYS A 157 12.29 23.64 20.85
CA CYS A 157 13.69 23.24 20.71
C CYS A 157 14.69 24.41 20.91
N SER A 158 14.29 25.65 20.56
CA SER A 158 15.12 26.84 20.74
C SER A 158 15.30 27.25 22.21
N SER A 159 14.44 26.80 23.13
CA SER A 159 14.45 27.24 24.52
C SER A 159 15.56 26.59 25.36
N GLY A 160 16.20 25.53 24.86
CA GLY A 160 17.28 24.83 25.55
C GLY A 160 16.83 23.99 26.76
N ASP A 161 15.55 24.02 27.12
CA ASP A 161 14.96 23.18 28.14
C ASP A 161 14.57 21.83 27.52
N SER A 162 15.48 20.86 27.56
CA SER A 162 15.33 19.51 26.99
C SER A 162 14.31 18.61 27.72
N GLU A 163 13.35 19.18 28.45
CA GLU A 163 12.30 18.47 29.18
C GLU A 163 10.93 18.57 28.45
N GLY A 164 10.96 18.48 27.12
CA GLY A 164 9.75 18.46 26.30
C GLY A 164 8.89 17.21 26.55
N PRO A 165 7.55 17.31 26.44
CA PRO A 165 6.58 16.27 26.77
C PRO A 165 6.57 15.05 25.83
N TRP A 166 7.56 14.94 24.94
CA TRP A 166 7.62 13.94 23.86
C TRP A 166 8.57 12.77 24.16
N ASN A 167 9.22 12.76 25.33
CA ASN A 167 10.18 11.71 25.72
C ASN A 167 9.50 10.43 26.28
N ASP A 168 8.17 10.36 26.25
CA ASP A 168 7.37 9.25 26.78
C ASP A 168 6.81 8.31 25.69
N TYR A 169 7.26 8.42 24.43
CA TYR A 169 6.85 7.56 23.31
C TYR A 169 7.98 6.73 22.71
#